data_AF-A0A532EAQ0-F1
#
_entry.id   AF-A0A532EAQ0-F1
#
_cell.length_a   1.000
_cell.length_b   1.000
_cell.length_c   1.000
_cell.angle_alpha   90.00
_cell.angle_beta   90.00
_cell.angle_gamma   90.00
#
_symmetry.space_group_name_H-M   'P 1'
#
loop_
_entity.id
_entity.type
_entity.pdbx_description
1 polymer ?
#
loop_
_entity_poly.entity_id
_entity_poly.type
_entity_poly.pdbx_seq_one_letter_code
_entity_poly.pdbx_strand_id
1 'polypeptide(L)'
;MNLSSLTFWANLFGWSAVTLTALAAAAGSLAWYFTVQRDAVKDELEMRFKQESSAKISAADLQAAEANRKADEARLETMEVSKEAALANERARKLEVDAATQRKLTAEAELKLAEIKKRQGPRSLPRFKMLAVLREVPPGKVRILYQQIPESIRLAEGLQETFMLAQWSILEFRGVPTLPDKYASLSDVHFVMRDLEGVLAQMNSIKKALALAGLSWSGGRDETATDDIPLLIVMPKY
;
A
#
# COMPACT_ATOMS: atom_id res chain seq x y z
N MET A 1 91.40 94.90 -49.27
CA MET A 1 90.75 94.09 -48.21
C MET A 1 91.48 94.38 -46.91
N ASN A 2 90.83 95.06 -45.96
CA ASN A 2 91.48 95.44 -44.70
C ASN A 2 91.59 94.21 -43.79
N LEU A 3 92.80 93.95 -43.27
CA LEU A 3 93.06 92.88 -42.30
C LEU A 3 92.14 92.92 -41.07
N SER A 4 91.58 94.11 -40.74
CA SER A 4 90.61 94.30 -39.66
C SER A 4 89.23 93.69 -39.91
N SER A 5 88.78 93.54 -41.17
CA SER A 5 87.49 92.91 -41.45
C SER A 5 87.57 91.38 -41.34
N LEU A 6 88.72 90.78 -41.70
CA LEU A 6 88.95 89.35 -41.60
C LEU A 6 89.02 88.86 -40.15
N THR A 7 89.65 89.63 -39.25
CA THR A 7 89.71 89.32 -37.81
C THR A 7 88.35 89.50 -37.12
N PHE A 8 87.54 90.48 -37.55
CA PHE A 8 86.17 90.65 -37.08
C PHE A 8 85.28 89.43 -37.42
N TRP A 9 85.29 88.99 -38.69
CA TRP A 9 84.52 87.80 -39.10
C TRP A 9 85.03 86.52 -38.43
N ALA A 10 86.34 86.33 -38.30
CA ALA A 10 86.91 85.17 -37.60
C ALA A 10 86.49 85.11 -36.12
N ASN A 11 86.48 86.25 -35.41
CA ASN A 11 85.98 86.31 -34.04
C ASN A 11 84.47 86.06 -33.96
N LEU A 12 83.67 86.66 -34.85
CA LEU A 12 82.22 86.46 -34.88
C LEU A 12 81.87 84.98 -35.11
N PHE A 13 82.51 84.33 -36.09
CA PHE A 13 82.31 82.91 -36.36
C PHE A 13 82.82 82.04 -35.21
N GLY A 14 83.96 82.38 -34.59
CA GLY A 14 84.49 81.68 -33.41
C GLY A 14 83.52 81.70 -32.23
N TRP A 15 82.98 82.86 -31.86
CA TRP A 15 81.98 82.98 -30.80
C TRP A 15 80.67 82.28 -31.17
N SER A 16 80.22 82.39 -32.43
CA SER A 16 79.00 81.70 -32.88
C SER A 16 79.14 80.17 -32.79
N ALA A 17 80.29 79.61 -33.16
CA ALA A 17 80.56 78.18 -33.07
C ALA A 17 80.52 77.70 -31.62
N VAL A 18 81.15 78.42 -30.69
CA VAL A 18 81.11 78.10 -29.25
C VAL A 18 79.68 78.16 -28.71
N THR A 19 78.90 79.19 -29.06
CA THR A 19 77.50 79.29 -28.61
C THR A 19 76.61 78.18 -29.19
N LEU A 20 76.81 77.79 -30.45
CA LEU A 20 76.09 76.69 -31.07
C LEU A 20 76.46 75.34 -30.44
N THR A 21 77.74 75.11 -30.16
CA THR A 21 78.17 73.88 -29.48
C THR A 21 77.62 73.82 -28.04
N ALA A 22 77.61 74.93 -27.31
CA ALA A 22 77.01 75.00 -25.98
C ALA A 22 75.50 74.75 -25.99
N LEU A 23 74.78 75.33 -26.96
CA LEU A 23 73.34 75.08 -27.16
C LEU A 23 73.06 73.63 -27.56
N ALA A 24 73.88 73.05 -28.45
CA ALA A 24 73.76 71.65 -28.85
C ALA A 24 74.00 70.69 -27.67
N ALA A 25 75.00 70.98 -26.83
CA ALA A 25 75.26 70.21 -25.61
C ALA A 25 74.09 70.31 -24.63
N ALA A 26 73.56 71.52 -24.39
CA ALA A 26 72.40 71.73 -23.53
C ALA A 26 71.14 71.00 -24.07
N ALA A 27 70.89 71.08 -25.37
CA ALA A 27 69.80 70.37 -26.03
C ALA A 27 69.97 68.84 -25.93
N GLY A 28 71.20 68.34 -26.09
CA GLY A 28 71.52 66.92 -25.92
C GLY A 28 71.30 66.42 -24.49
N SER A 29 71.74 67.17 -23.48
CA SER A 29 71.50 66.84 -22.07
C SER A 29 70.01 66.87 -21.71
N LEU A 30 69.25 67.84 -22.22
CA LEU A 30 67.81 67.89 -22.03
C LEU A 30 67.10 66.71 -22.73
N ALA A 31 67.49 66.39 -23.96
CA ALA A 31 66.95 65.24 -24.69
C ALA A 31 67.21 63.94 -23.92
N TRP A 32 68.44 63.74 -23.42
CA TRP A 32 68.79 62.58 -22.60
C TRP A 32 67.95 62.52 -21.31
N TYR A 33 67.83 63.63 -20.58
CA TYR A 33 67.00 63.72 -19.38
C TYR A 33 65.53 63.35 -19.66
N PHE A 34 64.95 63.87 -20.75
CA PHE A 34 63.59 63.53 -21.15
C PHE A 34 63.44 62.08 -21.59
N THR A 35 64.43 61.48 -22.25
CA THR A 35 64.39 60.06 -22.60
C THR A 35 64.40 59.18 -21.36
N VAL A 36 65.26 59.46 -20.38
CA VAL A 36 65.33 58.72 -19.12
C VAL A 36 64.02 58.85 -18.34
N GLN A 37 63.45 60.06 -18.25
CA GLN A 37 62.16 60.29 -17.60
C GLN A 37 61.02 59.55 -18.30
N ARG A 38 60.98 59.62 -19.64
CA ARG A 38 59.93 58.94 -20.43
C ARG A 38 59.99 57.43 -20.25
N ASP A 39 61.18 56.85 -20.28
CA ASP A 39 61.36 55.41 -20.18
C ASP A 39 61.05 54.94 -18.74
N ALA A 40 61.42 55.70 -17.71
CA ALA A 40 61.02 55.42 -16.32
C ALA A 40 59.49 55.44 -16.12
N VAL A 41 58.79 56.42 -16.70
CA VAL A 41 57.31 56.49 -16.63
C VAL A 41 56.65 55.34 -17.39
N LYS A 42 57.22 54.93 -18.54
CA LYS A 42 56.73 53.76 -19.29
C LYS A 42 56.89 52.47 -18.51
N ASP A 43 58.06 52.25 -17.92
CA ASP A 43 58.34 51.05 -17.13
C ASP A 43 57.41 50.97 -15.91
N GLU A 44 57.14 52.09 -15.24
CA GLU A 44 56.19 52.14 -14.13
C GLU A 44 54.75 51.80 -14.57
N LEU A 45 54.29 52.36 -15.70
CA LEU A 45 52.97 52.05 -16.26
C LEU A 45 52.86 50.59 -16.69
N GLU A 46 53.89 50.03 -17.31
CA GLU A 46 53.90 48.63 -17.72
C GLU A 46 53.88 47.70 -16.51
N MET A 47 54.63 48.01 -15.47
CA MET A 47 54.63 47.25 -14.21
C MET A 47 53.26 47.32 -13.52
N ARG A 48 52.65 48.50 -13.43
CA ARG A 48 51.29 48.65 -12.87
C ARG A 48 50.27 47.88 -13.70
N PHE A 49 50.34 47.96 -15.03
CA PHE A 49 49.44 47.22 -15.92
C PHE A 49 49.61 45.71 -15.78
N LYS A 50 50.84 45.19 -15.67
CA LYS A 50 51.12 43.77 -15.41
C LYS A 50 50.61 43.31 -14.04
N GLN A 51 50.76 44.14 -13.01
CA GLN A 51 50.22 43.84 -11.68
C GLN A 51 48.69 43.86 -11.66
N GLU A 52 48.05 44.88 -12.24
CA GLU A 52 46.59 44.96 -12.30
C GLU A 52 45.98 43.87 -13.18
N SER A 53 46.60 43.54 -14.32
CA SER A 53 46.12 42.46 -15.19
C SER A 53 46.28 41.09 -14.53
N SER A 54 47.43 40.81 -13.90
CA SER A 54 47.60 39.55 -13.18
C SER A 54 46.64 39.43 -11.99
N ALA A 55 46.40 40.52 -11.25
CA ALA A 55 45.40 40.55 -10.19
C ALA A 55 43.98 40.30 -10.72
N LYS A 56 43.58 40.95 -11.83
CA LYS A 56 42.27 40.75 -12.46
C LYS A 56 42.08 39.34 -13.01
N ILE A 57 43.10 38.77 -13.64
CA ILE A 57 43.06 37.38 -14.14
C ILE A 57 42.91 36.42 -12.95
N SER A 58 43.71 36.60 -11.90
CA SER A 58 43.61 35.73 -10.71
C SER A 58 42.23 35.83 -10.02
N ALA A 59 41.63 37.03 -9.95
CA ALA A 59 40.29 37.22 -9.42
C ALA A 59 39.22 36.57 -10.31
N ALA A 60 39.36 36.66 -11.64
CA ALA A 60 38.45 36.00 -12.58
C ALA A 60 38.55 34.47 -12.49
N ASP A 61 39.77 33.92 -12.37
CA ASP A 61 40.00 32.49 -12.20
C ASP A 61 39.41 31.96 -10.88
N LEU A 62 39.54 32.73 -9.79
CA LEU A 62 38.91 32.40 -8.50
C LEU A 62 37.38 32.41 -8.60
N GLN A 63 36.79 33.42 -9.24
CA GLN A 63 35.34 33.48 -9.46
C GLN A 63 34.84 32.33 -10.33
N ALA A 64 35.57 31.97 -11.39
CA ALA A 64 35.25 30.83 -12.24
C ALA A 64 35.34 29.51 -11.47
N ALA A 65 36.36 29.34 -10.63
CA ALA A 65 36.51 28.17 -9.77
C ALA A 65 35.37 28.06 -8.75
N GLU A 66 34.98 29.17 -8.09
CA GLU A 66 33.85 29.19 -7.16
C GLU A 66 32.51 28.89 -7.86
N ALA A 67 32.29 29.45 -9.06
CA ALA A 67 31.10 29.18 -9.86
C ALA A 67 31.02 27.70 -10.26
N ASN A 68 32.14 27.10 -10.66
CA ASN A 68 32.20 25.67 -10.99
C ASN A 68 31.93 24.79 -9.76
N ARG A 69 32.49 25.13 -8.59
CA ARG A 69 32.21 24.40 -7.34
C ARG A 69 30.72 24.45 -6.97
N LYS A 70 30.09 25.63 -7.05
CA LYS A 70 28.64 25.76 -6.80
C LYS A 70 27.80 25.00 -7.82
N ALA A 71 28.22 24.97 -9.09
CA ALA A 71 27.52 24.23 -10.13
C ALA A 71 27.61 22.71 -9.89
N ASP A 72 28.74 22.21 -9.41
CA ASP A 72 28.91 20.79 -9.08
C ASP A 72 28.11 20.40 -7.83
N GLU A 73 28.09 21.26 -6.79
CA GLU A 73 27.23 21.08 -5.60
C GLU A 73 25.74 21.03 -6.00
N ALA A 74 25.26 21.98 -6.81
CA ALA A 74 23.88 21.99 -7.28
C ALA A 74 23.52 20.76 -8.15
N ARG A 75 24.49 20.23 -8.92
CA ARG A 75 24.30 18.98 -9.67
C ARG A 75 24.14 17.78 -8.74
N LEU A 76 24.95 17.70 -7.68
CA LEU A 76 24.82 16.64 -6.68
C LEU A 76 23.47 16.70 -5.97
N GLU A 77 23.03 17.88 -5.53
CA GLU A 77 21.71 18.07 -4.92
C GLU A 77 20.58 17.67 -5.87
N THR A 78 20.65 18.08 -7.15
CA THR A 78 19.65 17.69 -8.16
C THR A 78 19.61 16.18 -8.39
N MET A 79 20.77 15.52 -8.35
CA MET A 79 20.85 14.05 -8.47
C MET A 79 20.24 13.35 -7.24
N GLU A 80 20.46 13.87 -6.04
CA GLU A 80 19.88 13.33 -4.81
C GLU A 80 18.35 13.49 -4.80
N VAL A 81 17.85 14.68 -5.10
CA VAL A 81 16.40 14.95 -5.22
C VAL A 81 15.75 14.05 -6.28
N SER A 82 16.42 13.84 -7.42
CA SER A 82 15.95 12.93 -8.46
C SER A 82 15.89 11.47 -7.99
N LYS A 83 16.90 11.00 -7.25
CA LYS A 83 16.91 9.66 -6.65
C LYS A 83 15.79 9.49 -5.62
N GLU A 84 15.59 10.47 -4.75
CA GLU A 84 14.51 10.45 -3.76
C GLU A 84 13.14 10.43 -4.42
N ALA A 85 12.92 11.23 -5.46
CA ALA A 85 11.69 11.23 -6.25
C ALA A 85 11.44 9.87 -6.92
N ALA A 86 12.47 9.23 -7.48
CA ALA A 86 12.36 7.90 -8.06
C ALA A 86 11.96 6.85 -7.02
N LEU A 87 12.57 6.88 -5.83
CA LEU A 87 12.24 5.97 -4.73
C LEU A 87 10.81 6.21 -4.20
N ALA A 88 10.38 7.47 -4.10
CA ALA A 88 9.03 7.82 -3.69
C ALA A 88 7.99 7.29 -4.70
N ASN A 89 8.25 7.45 -5.99
CA ASN A 89 7.39 6.92 -7.05
C ASN A 89 7.31 5.38 -7.04
N GLU A 90 8.43 4.70 -6.78
CA GLU A 90 8.44 3.24 -6.65
C GLU A 90 7.58 2.77 -5.45
N ARG A 91 7.69 3.45 -4.30
CA ARG A 91 6.87 3.18 -3.12
C ARG A 91 5.39 3.43 -3.38
N ALA A 92 5.05 4.55 -4.02
CA ALA A 92 3.66 4.86 -4.39
C ALA A 92 3.07 3.77 -5.28
N ARG A 93 3.81 3.32 -6.31
CA ARG A 93 3.37 2.24 -7.20
C ARG A 93 3.17 0.92 -6.47
N LYS A 94 4.05 0.56 -5.52
CA LYS A 94 3.87 -0.65 -4.69
C LYS A 94 2.60 -0.56 -3.84
N LEU A 95 2.36 0.59 -3.18
CA LEU A 95 1.16 0.80 -2.39
C LEU A 95 -0.13 0.75 -3.22
N GLU A 96 -0.11 1.25 -4.46
CA GLU A 96 -1.24 1.14 -5.38
C GLU A 96 -1.56 -0.32 -5.76
N VAL A 97 -0.53 -1.13 -6.02
CA VAL A 97 -0.69 -2.56 -6.32
C VAL A 97 -1.22 -3.32 -5.12
N ASP A 98 -0.69 -3.05 -3.92
CA ASP A 98 -1.14 -3.69 -2.68
C ASP A 98 -2.60 -3.32 -2.37
N ALA A 99 -2.97 -2.04 -2.51
CA ALA A 99 -4.35 -1.59 -2.33
C ALA A 99 -5.32 -2.23 -3.34
N ALA A 100 -4.90 -2.36 -4.61
CA ALA A 100 -5.70 -3.05 -5.62
C ALA A 100 -5.89 -4.55 -5.30
N THR A 101 -4.84 -5.19 -4.80
CA THR A 101 -4.86 -6.61 -4.40
C THR A 101 -5.78 -6.83 -3.20
N GLN A 102 -5.69 -5.96 -2.18
CA GLN A 102 -6.57 -6.02 -1.02
C GLN A 102 -8.04 -5.85 -1.41
N ARG A 103 -8.36 -4.88 -2.28
CA ARG A 103 -9.73 -4.69 -2.78
C ARG A 103 -10.29 -5.94 -3.48
N LYS A 104 -9.46 -6.63 -4.28
CA LYS A 104 -9.85 -7.90 -4.91
C LYS A 104 -10.12 -8.99 -3.88
N LEU A 105 -9.22 -9.17 -2.91
CA LEU A 105 -9.39 -10.16 -1.85
C LEU A 105 -10.64 -9.90 -1.00
N THR A 106 -10.91 -8.64 -0.66
CA THR A 106 -12.12 -8.25 0.07
C THR A 106 -13.38 -8.55 -0.74
N ALA A 107 -13.41 -8.20 -2.03
CA ALA A 107 -14.54 -8.51 -2.91
C ALA A 107 -14.77 -10.03 -3.03
N GLU A 108 -13.72 -10.83 -3.18
CA GLU A 108 -13.83 -12.29 -3.20
C GLU A 108 -14.34 -12.87 -1.87
N ALA A 109 -13.88 -12.33 -0.74
CA ALA A 109 -14.34 -12.74 0.58
C ALA A 109 -15.82 -12.41 0.80
N GLU A 110 -16.26 -11.23 0.37
CA GLU A 110 -17.67 -10.83 0.42
C GLU A 110 -18.56 -11.71 -0.46
N LEU A 111 -18.10 -12.06 -1.67
CA LEU A 111 -18.81 -12.98 -2.55
C LEU A 111 -18.94 -14.37 -1.92
N LYS A 112 -17.86 -14.92 -1.35
CA LYS A 112 -17.89 -16.20 -0.63
C LYS A 112 -18.82 -16.15 0.57
N LEU A 113 -18.79 -15.06 1.34
CA LEU A 113 -19.64 -14.88 2.50
C LEU A 113 -21.13 -14.74 2.09
N ALA A 114 -21.42 -14.05 0.99
CA ALA A 114 -22.76 -13.97 0.44
C ALA A 114 -23.26 -15.33 -0.06
N GLU A 115 -22.38 -16.14 -0.67
CA GLU A 115 -22.73 -17.50 -1.10
C GLU A 115 -22.99 -18.42 0.10
N ILE A 116 -22.15 -18.35 1.14
CA ILE A 116 -22.36 -19.09 2.40
C ILE A 116 -23.69 -18.65 3.03
N LYS A 117 -23.98 -17.35 3.11
CA LYS A 117 -25.27 -16.84 3.62
C LYS A 117 -26.45 -17.31 2.79
N LYS A 118 -26.33 -17.41 1.46
CA LYS A 118 -27.38 -17.98 0.60
C LYS A 118 -27.59 -19.47 0.88
N ARG A 119 -26.51 -20.24 1.06
CA ARG A 119 -26.58 -21.67 1.42
C ARG A 119 -27.12 -21.89 2.84
N GLN A 120 -26.85 -20.96 3.75
CA GLN A 120 -27.31 -20.96 5.15
C GLN A 120 -28.61 -20.17 5.36
N GLY A 121 -29.33 -19.82 4.29
CA GLY A 121 -30.64 -19.16 4.41
C GLY A 121 -31.54 -19.94 5.40
N PRO A 122 -32.45 -19.25 6.11
CA PRO A 122 -33.27 -19.90 7.14
C PRO A 122 -33.99 -21.10 6.52
N ARG A 123 -33.63 -22.31 6.98
CA ARG A 123 -34.23 -23.55 6.50
C ARG A 123 -35.69 -23.57 6.95
N SER A 124 -36.57 -23.02 6.12
CA SER A 124 -38.00 -23.12 6.34
C SER A 124 -38.43 -24.56 6.08
N LEU A 125 -38.93 -25.25 7.10
CA LEU A 125 -39.49 -26.57 6.92
C LEU A 125 -40.64 -26.51 5.89
N PRO A 126 -40.64 -27.36 4.84
CA PRO A 126 -41.74 -27.44 3.89
C PRO A 126 -42.93 -28.18 4.53
N ARG A 127 -43.59 -27.52 5.49
CA ARG A 127 -44.64 -28.09 6.37
C ARG A 127 -45.70 -28.86 5.58
N PHE A 128 -46.19 -28.31 4.48
CA PHE A 128 -47.22 -28.95 3.65
C PHE A 128 -46.79 -30.34 3.13
N LYS A 129 -45.54 -30.50 2.69
CA LYS A 129 -45.03 -31.77 2.16
C LYS A 129 -44.85 -32.79 3.29
N MET A 130 -44.35 -32.36 4.44
CA MET A 130 -44.20 -33.21 5.62
C MET A 130 -45.56 -33.70 6.12
N LEU A 131 -46.54 -32.79 6.23
CA LEU A 131 -47.90 -33.10 6.68
C LEU A 131 -48.58 -34.16 5.81
N ALA A 132 -48.40 -34.08 4.49
CA ALA A 132 -48.95 -35.07 3.57
C ALA A 132 -48.47 -36.49 3.92
N VAL A 133 -47.16 -36.65 4.15
CA VAL A 133 -46.56 -37.96 4.48
C VAL A 133 -46.91 -38.43 5.89
N LEU A 134 -46.90 -37.52 6.88
CA LEU A 134 -47.19 -37.88 8.27
C LEU A 134 -48.65 -38.31 8.48
N ARG A 135 -49.55 -37.94 7.58
CA ARG A 135 -50.97 -38.35 7.58
C ARG A 135 -51.23 -39.66 6.84
N GLU A 136 -50.26 -40.21 6.10
CA GLU A 136 -50.38 -41.51 5.43
C GLU A 136 -50.45 -42.68 6.44
N VAL A 137 -50.00 -42.46 7.68
CA VAL A 137 -49.89 -43.47 8.72
C VAL A 137 -50.69 -43.02 9.96
N PRO A 138 -51.29 -43.95 10.73
CA PRO A 138 -51.96 -43.60 11.98
C PRO A 138 -51.05 -42.79 12.91
N PRO A 139 -51.53 -41.68 13.50
CA PRO A 139 -50.70 -40.81 14.31
C PRO A 139 -50.08 -41.56 15.48
N GLY A 140 -48.77 -41.40 15.64
CA GLY A 140 -47.99 -41.99 16.72
C GLY A 140 -47.73 -41.04 17.87
N LYS A 141 -46.90 -41.51 18.81
CA LYS A 141 -46.30 -40.69 19.86
C LYS A 141 -44.86 -40.36 19.47
N VAL A 142 -44.38 -39.17 19.82
CA VAL A 142 -43.00 -38.76 19.55
C VAL A 142 -42.45 -37.93 20.72
N ARG A 143 -41.14 -38.03 20.95
CA ARG A 143 -40.39 -37.17 21.86
C ARG A 143 -39.41 -36.34 21.06
N ILE A 144 -39.29 -35.05 21.36
CA ILE A 144 -38.41 -34.12 20.67
C ILE A 144 -37.51 -33.46 21.70
N LEU A 145 -36.22 -33.78 21.64
CA LEU A 145 -35.17 -33.11 22.37
C LEU A 145 -34.38 -32.23 21.40
N TYR A 146 -33.96 -31.05 21.85
CA TYR A 146 -33.18 -30.13 21.03
C TYR A 146 -32.07 -29.49 21.83
N GLN A 147 -30.95 -29.18 21.18
CA GLN A 147 -29.92 -28.38 21.82
C GLN A 147 -30.39 -26.92 21.98
N GLN A 148 -30.03 -26.25 23.07
CA GLN A 148 -30.39 -24.85 23.31
C GLN A 148 -29.60 -23.84 22.44
N ILE A 149 -29.59 -24.07 21.13
CA ILE A 149 -28.99 -23.22 20.10
C ILE A 149 -30.11 -22.64 19.24
N PRO A 150 -30.06 -21.34 18.86
CA PRO A 150 -31.17 -20.68 18.14
C PRO A 150 -31.66 -21.39 16.86
N GLU A 151 -30.77 -22.06 16.13
CA GLU A 151 -31.14 -22.85 14.95
C GLU A 151 -31.93 -24.11 15.32
N SER A 152 -31.41 -24.90 16.27
CA SER A 152 -32.05 -26.13 16.74
C SER A 152 -33.40 -25.86 17.39
N ILE A 153 -33.55 -24.74 18.11
CA ILE A 153 -34.83 -24.31 18.69
C ILE A 153 -35.87 -24.09 17.58
N ARG A 154 -35.55 -23.27 16.56
CA ARG A 154 -36.48 -22.98 15.45
C ARG A 154 -36.84 -24.24 14.66
N LEU A 155 -35.87 -25.13 14.44
CA LEU A 155 -36.11 -26.40 13.77
C LEU A 155 -37.02 -27.31 14.61
N ALA A 156 -36.77 -27.41 15.91
CA ALA A 156 -37.56 -28.22 16.84
C ALA A 156 -39.00 -27.69 16.97
N GLU A 157 -39.19 -26.38 17.11
CA GLU A 157 -40.51 -25.73 17.12
C GLU A 157 -41.28 -26.01 15.81
N GLY A 158 -40.59 -25.87 14.67
CA GLY A 158 -41.20 -26.16 13.37
C GLY A 158 -41.59 -27.64 13.21
N LEU A 159 -40.78 -28.57 13.74
CA LEU A 159 -41.12 -29.99 13.79
C LEU A 159 -42.32 -30.23 14.73
N GLN A 160 -42.31 -29.64 15.92
CA GLN A 160 -43.38 -29.74 16.90
C GLN A 160 -44.73 -29.33 16.30
N GLU A 161 -44.79 -28.15 15.68
CA GLU A 161 -45.99 -27.67 14.99
C GLU A 161 -46.44 -28.64 13.88
N THR A 162 -45.50 -29.16 13.10
CA THR A 162 -45.80 -30.09 12.00
C THR A 162 -46.37 -31.41 12.51
N PHE A 163 -45.81 -31.97 13.58
CA PHE A 163 -46.32 -33.19 14.22
C PHE A 163 -47.71 -32.96 14.83
N MET A 164 -47.92 -31.85 15.54
CA MET A 164 -49.23 -31.51 16.11
C MET A 164 -50.31 -31.35 15.02
N LEU A 165 -50.00 -30.69 13.91
CA LEU A 165 -50.91 -30.55 12.76
C LEU A 165 -51.20 -31.88 12.04
N ALA A 166 -50.29 -32.85 12.15
CA ALA A 166 -50.49 -34.23 11.71
C ALA A 166 -51.23 -35.09 12.74
N GLN A 167 -51.68 -34.51 13.87
CA GLN A 167 -52.36 -35.19 14.98
C GLN A 167 -51.46 -36.17 15.76
N TRP A 168 -50.14 -36.04 15.66
CA TRP A 168 -49.21 -36.84 16.46
C TRP A 168 -49.13 -36.31 17.88
N SER A 169 -49.04 -37.23 18.85
CA SER A 169 -48.93 -36.87 20.27
C SER A 169 -47.48 -36.64 20.66
N ILE A 170 -47.16 -35.42 21.10
CA ILE A 170 -45.81 -35.07 21.55
C ILE A 170 -45.75 -35.26 23.06
N LEU A 171 -45.02 -36.28 23.52
CA LEU A 171 -44.95 -36.62 24.93
C LEU A 171 -43.91 -35.77 25.69
N GLU A 172 -42.85 -35.40 25.00
CA GLU A 172 -41.75 -34.63 25.57
C GLU A 172 -41.24 -33.65 24.51
N PHE A 173 -41.15 -32.38 24.89
CA PHE A 173 -40.57 -31.31 24.08
C PHE A 173 -39.67 -30.49 24.98
N ARG A 174 -38.35 -30.74 24.95
CA ARG A 174 -37.42 -30.15 25.93
C ARG A 174 -36.07 -29.79 25.32
N GLY A 175 -35.59 -28.61 25.68
CA GLY A 175 -34.22 -28.19 25.40
C GLY A 175 -33.22 -28.81 26.36
N VAL A 176 -32.15 -29.40 25.82
CA VAL A 176 -31.01 -29.92 26.59
C VAL A 176 -29.79 -29.02 26.37
N PRO A 177 -29.02 -28.69 27.43
CA PRO A 177 -27.88 -27.77 27.32
C PRO A 177 -26.76 -28.35 26.45
N THR A 178 -26.49 -29.64 26.61
CA THR A 178 -25.49 -30.38 25.85
C THR A 178 -26.00 -31.79 25.61
N LEU A 179 -25.92 -32.24 24.35
CA LEU A 179 -26.25 -33.61 24.00
C LEU A 179 -25.03 -34.51 24.26
N PRO A 180 -25.23 -35.75 24.74
CA PRO A 180 -24.16 -36.74 24.85
C PRO A 180 -23.39 -36.89 23.52
N ASP A 181 -22.07 -37.01 23.58
CA ASP A 181 -21.21 -37.16 22.40
C ASP A 181 -21.61 -38.33 21.48
N LYS A 182 -22.24 -39.37 22.05
CA LYS A 182 -22.79 -40.49 21.27
C LYS A 182 -23.83 -40.08 20.23
N TYR A 183 -24.44 -38.90 20.39
CA TYR A 183 -25.41 -38.33 19.46
C TYR A 183 -24.80 -37.25 18.58
N ALA A 184 -23.52 -36.87 18.75
CA ALA A 184 -22.83 -35.89 17.92
C ALA A 184 -22.58 -36.44 16.51
N SER A 185 -23.65 -36.55 15.73
CA SER A 185 -23.63 -36.99 14.34
C SER A 185 -23.71 -35.79 13.41
N LEU A 186 -23.20 -35.93 12.18
CA LEU A 186 -23.28 -34.92 11.10
C LEU A 186 -24.72 -34.71 10.56
N SER A 187 -25.75 -35.07 11.33
CA SER A 187 -27.15 -35.09 10.90
C SER A 187 -27.96 -34.02 11.61
N ASP A 188 -28.92 -33.43 10.90
CA ASP A 188 -29.82 -32.41 11.47
C ASP A 188 -30.72 -32.99 12.58
N VAL A 189 -31.15 -34.26 12.41
CA VAL A 189 -31.98 -34.97 13.37
C VAL A 189 -31.42 -36.37 13.64
N HIS A 190 -31.13 -36.69 14.89
CA HIS A 190 -30.80 -38.05 15.31
C HIS A 190 -32.03 -38.75 15.87
N PHE A 191 -32.32 -39.94 15.36
CA PHE A 191 -33.53 -40.71 15.63
C PHE A 191 -33.17 -41.95 16.45
N VAL A 192 -33.84 -42.16 17.59
CA VAL A 192 -33.56 -43.28 18.48
C VAL A 192 -34.86 -43.99 18.87
N MET A 193 -34.86 -45.32 18.85
CA MET A 193 -35.98 -46.14 19.33
C MET A 193 -35.53 -47.51 19.86
N ARG A 194 -36.27 -48.11 20.79
CA ARG A 194 -35.93 -49.42 21.37
C ARG A 194 -36.31 -50.61 20.48
N ASP A 195 -37.55 -50.61 19.99
CA ASP A 195 -38.09 -51.64 19.10
C ASP A 195 -38.55 -51.06 17.76
N LEU A 196 -38.30 -51.79 16.69
CA LEU A 196 -38.62 -51.42 15.31
C LEU A 196 -39.90 -52.09 14.81
N GLU A 197 -40.27 -53.27 15.33
CA GLU A 197 -41.28 -54.12 14.68
C GLU A 197 -42.70 -53.53 14.80
N GLY A 198 -43.08 -53.00 15.96
CA GLY A 198 -44.41 -52.42 16.18
C GLY A 198 -44.64 -51.03 15.58
N VAL A 199 -43.57 -50.33 15.20
CA VAL A 199 -43.58 -48.89 14.86
C VAL A 199 -42.85 -48.59 13.55
N LEU A 200 -42.52 -49.61 12.77
CA LEU A 200 -41.78 -49.49 11.51
C LEU A 200 -42.45 -48.55 10.51
N ALA A 201 -43.78 -48.62 10.38
CA ALA A 201 -44.56 -47.77 9.47
C ALA A 201 -44.45 -46.29 9.87
N GLN A 202 -44.58 -46.00 11.17
CA GLN A 202 -44.46 -44.66 11.73
C GLN A 202 -43.04 -44.11 11.54
N MET A 203 -42.02 -44.93 11.82
CA MET A 203 -40.63 -44.57 11.60
C MET A 203 -40.36 -44.25 10.13
N ASN A 204 -40.82 -45.09 9.20
CA ASN A 204 -40.62 -44.86 7.76
C ASN A 204 -41.33 -43.58 7.29
N SER A 205 -42.51 -43.28 7.82
CA SER A 205 -43.21 -42.02 7.55
C SER A 205 -42.41 -40.81 8.07
N ILE A 206 -41.90 -40.86 9.30
CA ILE A 206 -41.03 -39.80 9.85
C ILE A 206 -39.78 -39.61 8.98
N LYS A 207 -39.07 -40.69 8.64
CA LYS A 207 -37.85 -40.63 7.80
C LYS A 207 -38.14 -40.01 6.44
N LYS A 208 -39.25 -40.39 5.80
CA LYS A 208 -39.70 -39.84 4.52
C LYS A 208 -40.07 -38.36 4.66
N ALA A 209 -40.74 -37.95 5.75
CA ALA A 209 -41.07 -36.55 6.02
C ALA A 209 -39.81 -35.70 6.24
N LEU A 210 -38.83 -36.18 7.00
CA LEU A 210 -37.55 -35.49 7.21
C LEU A 210 -36.76 -35.36 5.91
N ALA A 211 -36.72 -36.41 5.08
CA ALA A 211 -36.07 -36.37 3.77
C ALA A 211 -36.73 -35.35 2.83
N LEU A 212 -38.07 -35.25 2.82
CA LEU A 212 -38.79 -34.21 2.05
C LEU A 212 -38.53 -32.79 2.56
N ALA A 213 -38.16 -32.65 3.84
CA ALA A 213 -37.73 -31.40 4.42
C ALA A 213 -36.27 -31.04 4.10
N GLY A 214 -35.54 -31.92 3.40
CA GLY A 214 -34.12 -31.76 3.13
C GLY A 214 -33.25 -31.90 4.38
N LEU A 215 -33.79 -32.50 5.44
CA LEU A 215 -33.08 -32.73 6.70
C LEU A 215 -32.32 -34.05 6.62
N SER A 216 -31.02 -34.01 6.93
CA SER A 216 -30.28 -35.24 7.15
C SER A 216 -30.69 -35.87 8.48
N TRP A 217 -30.84 -37.19 8.48
CA TRP A 217 -31.14 -37.94 9.69
C TRP A 217 -30.17 -39.10 9.87
N SER A 218 -29.92 -39.45 11.13
CA SER A 218 -29.12 -40.62 11.51
C SER A 218 -29.78 -41.33 12.70
N GLY A 219 -29.19 -42.46 13.11
CA GLY A 219 -29.67 -43.25 14.24
C GLY A 219 -30.52 -44.45 13.81
N GLY A 220 -31.15 -45.09 14.79
CA GLY A 220 -31.79 -46.38 14.61
C GLY A 220 -32.20 -47.03 15.93
N ARG A 221 -32.05 -48.34 16.01
CA ARG A 221 -32.35 -49.12 17.20
C ARG A 221 -31.31 -48.85 18.30
N ASP A 222 -31.76 -48.47 19.48
CA ASP A 222 -30.95 -48.34 20.69
C ASP A 222 -31.62 -49.14 21.81
N GLU A 223 -31.01 -50.26 22.19
CA GLU A 223 -31.53 -51.14 23.25
C GLU A 223 -31.54 -50.47 24.62
N THR A 224 -30.81 -49.36 24.78
CA THR A 224 -30.77 -48.57 26.01
C THR A 224 -31.90 -47.53 26.09
N ALA A 225 -32.69 -47.38 25.03
CA ALA A 225 -33.84 -46.49 25.05
C ALA A 225 -34.91 -46.97 26.05
N THR A 226 -35.50 -46.02 26.79
CA THR A 226 -36.41 -46.30 27.91
C THR A 226 -37.74 -46.93 27.48
N ASP A 227 -38.18 -46.68 26.26
CA ASP A 227 -39.45 -47.13 25.71
C ASP A 227 -39.39 -47.26 24.17
N ASP A 228 -40.48 -47.76 23.59
CA ASP A 228 -40.62 -47.95 22.14
C ASP A 228 -41.09 -46.67 21.42
N ILE A 229 -41.06 -45.52 22.10
CA ILE A 229 -41.51 -44.24 21.53
C ILE A 229 -40.35 -43.59 20.78
N PRO A 230 -40.53 -43.21 19.50
CA PRO A 230 -39.56 -42.46 18.72
C PRO A 230 -39.03 -41.22 19.45
N LEU A 231 -37.71 -41.16 19.62
CA LEU A 231 -37.00 -40.00 20.14
C LEU A 231 -36.28 -39.28 19.00
N LEU A 232 -36.67 -38.03 18.76
CA LEU A 232 -36.04 -37.11 17.82
C LEU A 232 -35.12 -36.17 18.59
N ILE A 233 -33.84 -36.17 18.24
CA ILE A 233 -32.82 -35.30 18.80
C ILE A 233 -32.40 -34.30 17.71
N VAL A 234 -32.76 -33.04 17.87
CA VAL A 234 -32.49 -31.97 16.91
C VAL A 234 -31.18 -31.29 17.25
N MET A 235 -30.26 -31.27 16.28
CA MET A 235 -28.90 -30.77 16.45
C MET A 235 -28.55 -29.69 15.42
N PRO A 236 -27.64 -28.77 15.75
CA PRO A 236 -27.07 -27.87 14.75
C PRO A 236 -26.21 -28.67 13.77
N LYS A 237 -26.21 -28.25 12.50
CA LYS A 237 -25.32 -28.81 11.50
C LYS A 237 -24.01 -28.01 11.50
N TYR A 238 -22.93 -28.63 11.98
CA TYR A 238 -21.57 -28.07 11.88
C TYR A 238 -20.96 -28.35 10.51
#